data_AF-A0A1M4PJZ8-F1
#
_entry.id   AF-A0A1M4PJZ8-F1
#
_cell.length_a   1.000
_cell.length_b   1.000
_cell.length_c   1.000
_cell.angle_alpha   90.00
_cell.angle_beta   90.00
_cell.angle_gamma   90.00
#
_symmetry.space_group_name_H-M   'P 1'
#
loop_
_entity.id
_entity.type
_entity.pdbx_description
1 polymer ?
#
loop_
_entity_poly.entity_id
_entity_poly.type
_entity_poly.pdbx_seq_one_letter_code
_entity_poly.pdbx_strand_id
1 'polypeptide(L)'
;MTMYLDTPLFGMTLSIVAFIIGIFINKKSKIAVFNPLLLSAIIIIGFLLYFDIDYETYNKGGSIISFFIAPATVVLAVPLYKNIKIA
;
A
#
# COMPACT_ATOMS: atom_id res chain seq x y z
N MET A 1 18.77 -16.55 10.19
CA MET A 1 17.63 -16.60 9.25
C MET A 1 16.57 -15.51 9.52
N THR A 2 16.49 -14.95 10.73
CA THR A 2 15.55 -13.87 11.13
C THR A 2 15.99 -12.45 10.71
N MET A 3 17.22 -12.28 10.20
CA MET A 3 17.84 -10.98 9.95
C MET A 3 17.17 -10.17 8.82
N TYR A 4 16.38 -10.81 7.94
CA TYR A 4 15.72 -10.14 6.82
C TYR A 4 14.31 -9.62 7.16
N LEU A 5 13.59 -10.30 8.05
CA LEU A 5 12.21 -9.95 8.40
C LEU A 5 12.14 -8.69 9.28
N ASP A 6 13.16 -8.44 10.09
CA ASP A 6 13.24 -7.23 10.94
C ASP A 6 13.68 -5.96 10.19
N THR A 7 14.05 -6.09 8.91
CA THR A 7 14.46 -4.93 8.12
C THR A 7 13.23 -4.15 7.64
N PRO A 8 13.24 -2.80 7.72
CA PRO A 8 12.16 -1.97 7.17
C PRO A 8 11.89 -2.22 5.67
N LEU A 9 12.88 -2.77 4.97
CA LEU A 9 12.79 -3.15 3.56
C LEU A 9 11.77 -4.28 3.32
N PHE A 10 11.57 -5.18 4.28
CA PHE A 10 10.61 -6.28 4.16
C PHE A 10 9.17 -5.76 4.06
N GLY A 11 8.71 -4.95 5.02
CA GLY A 11 7.35 -4.40 5.00
C GLY A 11 7.09 -3.49 3.80
N MET A 12 8.11 -2.75 3.36
CA MET A 12 8.02 -1.90 2.16
C MET A 12 7.87 -2.74 0.89
N THR A 13 8.75 -3.74 0.68
CA THR A 13 8.70 -4.59 -0.51
C THR A 13 7.42 -5.40 -0.57
N LEU A 14 6.97 -5.97 0.56
CA LEU A 14 5.69 -6.67 0.65
C LEU A 14 4.52 -5.77 0.23
N SER A 15 4.49 -4.53 0.69
CA SER A 15 3.44 -3.57 0.34
C SER A 15 3.43 -3.21 -1.14
N ILE A 16 4.61 -2.97 -1.74
CA ILE A 16 4.74 -2.67 -3.17
C ILE A 16 4.30 -3.87 -4.02
N VAL A 17 4.74 -5.08 -3.68
CA VAL A 17 4.38 -6.30 -4.40
C VAL A 17 2.88 -6.57 -4.30
N ALA A 18 2.30 -6.45 -3.10
CA ALA A 18 0.85 -6.58 -2.90
C ALA A 18 0.05 -5.51 -3.68
N PHE A 19 0.58 -4.30 -3.84
CA PHE A 19 0.00 -3.26 -4.67
C PHE A 19 0.02 -3.57 -6.15
N ILE A 20 1.15 -4.04 -6.67
CA ILE A 20 1.27 -4.46 -8.07
C ILE A 20 0.32 -5.62 -8.37
N ILE A 21 0.23 -6.61 -7.48
CA ILE A 21 -0.71 -7.73 -7.61
C ILE A 21 -2.16 -7.21 -7.57
N GLY A 22 -2.48 -6.31 -6.63
CA GLY A 22 -3.79 -5.69 -6.53
C GLY A 22 -4.20 -4.95 -7.81
N ILE A 23 -3.28 -4.20 -8.43
CA ILE A 23 -3.50 -3.54 -9.72
C ILE A 23 -3.78 -4.59 -10.81
N PHE A 24 -2.96 -5.65 -10.88
CA PHE A 24 -3.12 -6.67 -11.91
C PHE A 24 -4.48 -7.36 -11.83
N ILE A 25 -4.92 -7.69 -10.61
CA ILE A 25 -6.24 -8.28 -10.36
C ILE A 25 -7.37 -7.29 -10.68
N ASN A 26 -7.27 -6.03 -10.21
CA ASN A 26 -8.28 -5.01 -10.52
C ASN A 26 -8.44 -4.79 -12.03
N LYS A 27 -7.32 -4.74 -12.75
CA LYS A 27 -7.30 -4.54 -14.21
C LYS A 27 -7.95 -5.71 -14.96
N LYS A 28 -7.84 -6.93 -14.43
CA LYS A 28 -8.48 -8.13 -14.99
C LYS A 28 -9.98 -8.20 -14.67
N SER A 29 -10.38 -7.84 -13.44
CA SER A 29 -11.78 -7.90 -13.03
C SER A 29 -12.62 -6.73 -13.55
N LYS A 30 -12.04 -5.56 -13.87
CA LYS A 30 -12.74 -4.34 -14.37
C LYS A 30 -13.93 -3.87 -13.50
N ILE A 31 -14.07 -4.38 -12.28
CA ILE A 31 -15.12 -3.98 -11.35
C ILE A 31 -14.59 -2.76 -10.58
N ALA A 32 -15.28 -1.63 -10.69
CA ALA A 32 -14.91 -0.36 -10.06
C ALA A 32 -14.78 -0.45 -8.51
N VAL A 33 -15.42 -1.44 -7.90
CA VAL A 33 -15.39 -1.68 -6.45
C VAL A 33 -14.07 -2.30 -5.98
N PHE A 34 -13.33 -3.00 -6.85
CA PHE A 34 -12.08 -3.68 -6.48
C PHE A 34 -10.89 -2.72 -6.46
N ASN A 35 -10.94 -1.66 -5.65
CA ASN A 35 -9.82 -0.72 -5.54
C ASN A 35 -8.51 -1.48 -5.26
N PRO A 36 -7.45 -1.31 -6.08
CA PRO A 36 -6.16 -1.96 -5.87
C PRO A 36 -5.65 -1.85 -4.43
N LEU A 37 -5.89 -0.71 -3.77
CA LEU A 37 -5.49 -0.44 -2.39
C LEU A 37 -6.15 -1.40 -1.38
N LEU A 38 -7.45 -1.68 -1.56
CA LEU A 38 -8.18 -2.64 -0.71
C LEU A 38 -7.69 -4.06 -0.95
N LEU A 39 -7.40 -4.42 -2.20
CA LEU A 39 -6.90 -5.75 -2.55
C LEU A 39 -5.54 -5.99 -1.92
N SER A 40 -4.65 -5.00 -1.99
CA SER A 40 -3.34 -5.07 -1.35
C SER A 40 -3.46 -5.26 0.15
N ALA A 41 -4.36 -4.53 0.82
CA ALA A 41 -4.59 -4.69 2.25
C ALA A 41 -5.02 -6.12 2.59
N ILE A 42 -5.98 -6.70 1.84
CA ILE A 42 -6.45 -8.08 2.03
C ILE A 42 -5.30 -9.08 1.81
N ILE A 43 -4.50 -8.90 0.76
CA ILE A 43 -3.34 -9.76 0.46
C ILE A 43 -2.32 -9.70 1.59
N ILE A 44 -1.99 -8.50 2.09
CA ILE A 44 -1.03 -8.30 3.17
C ILE A 44 -1.53 -8.92 4.47
N ILE A 45 -2.79 -8.68 4.83
CA ILE A 45 -3.42 -9.28 6.02
C ILE A 45 -3.39 -10.81 5.93
N GLY A 46 -3.79 -11.38 4.79
CA GLY A 46 -3.75 -12.83 4.59
C GLY A 46 -2.33 -13.40 4.66
N PHE A 47 -1.35 -12.67 4.13
CA PHE A 47 0.06 -13.06 4.19
C PHE A 47 0.60 -13.02 5.63
N LEU A 48 0.34 -11.93 6.37
CA LEU A 48 0.73 -11.79 7.78
C LEU A 48 0.15 -12.92 8.63
N LEU A 49 -1.13 -13.23 8.46
CA LEU A 49 -1.80 -14.30 9.21
C LEU A 49 -1.27 -15.69 8.84
N TYR A 50 -1.00 -15.96 7.55
CA TYR A 50 -0.50 -17.27 7.12
C TYR A 50 0.92 -17.56 7.61
N PHE A 51 1.77 -16.53 7.68
CA PHE A 51 3.15 -16.64 8.14
C PHE A 51 3.36 -16.32 9.64
N ASP A 52 2.27 -16.02 10.37
CA ASP A 52 2.29 -15.62 11.79
C ASP A 52 3.31 -14.48 12.06
N ILE A 53 3.33 -13.49 11.16
CA ILE A 53 4.22 -12.34 11.25
C ILE A 53 3.52 -11.25 12.04
N ASP A 54 4.19 -10.78 13.10
CA ASP A 54 3.68 -9.69 13.91
C ASP A 54 3.53 -8.38 13.09
N TYR A 55 2.43 -7.68 13.32
CA TYR A 55 2.11 -6.45 12.60
C TYR A 55 3.17 -5.37 12.81
N GLU A 56 3.80 -5.30 13.99
CA GLU A 56 4.81 -4.30 14.29
C GLU A 56 6.04 -4.46 13.37
N THR A 57 6.40 -5.70 13.05
CA THR A 57 7.49 -6.03 12.11
C THR A 57 7.18 -5.53 10.70
N TYR A 58 5.95 -5.72 10.24
CA TYR A 58 5.49 -5.17 8.95
C TYR A 58 5.43 -3.64 8.97
N ASN A 59 4.91 -3.05 10.06
CA ASN A 59 4.68 -1.62 10.19
C ASN A 59 5.98 -0.81 10.21
N LYS A 60 7.11 -1.39 10.62
CA LYS A 60 8.44 -0.77 10.45
C LYS A 60 8.68 -0.33 8.99
N GLY A 61 8.32 -1.17 8.02
CA GLY A 61 8.39 -0.83 6.59
C GLY A 61 7.20 0.01 6.08
N GLY A 62 5.99 -0.28 6.58
CA GLY A 62 4.77 0.46 6.22
C GLY A 62 4.80 1.94 6.65
N SER A 63 5.47 2.25 7.76
CA SER A 63 5.65 3.62 8.26
C SER A 63 6.41 4.51 7.27
N ILE A 64 7.39 3.97 6.55
CA ILE A 64 8.14 4.71 5.54
C ILE A 64 7.20 5.10 4.39
N ILE A 65 6.40 4.16 3.90
CA ILE A 65 5.39 4.45 2.86
C ILE A 65 4.43 5.52 3.35
N SER A 66 3.92 5.39 4.58
CA SER A 66 2.99 6.33 5.19
C SER A 66 3.58 7.75 5.31
N PHE A 67 4.86 7.85 5.65
CA PHE A 67 5.58 9.12 5.69
C PHE A 67 5.59 9.81 4.32
N PHE A 68 5.79 9.06 3.22
CA PHE A 68 5.76 9.60 1.85
C PHE A 68 4.35 9.90 1.33
N ILE A 69 3.29 9.28 1.89
CA ILE A 69 1.91 9.59 1.50
C ILE A 69 1.56 11.04 1.83
N ALA A 70 2.01 11.57 2.96
CA ALA A 70 1.72 12.96 3.34
C ALA A 70 2.20 14.00 2.30
N PRO A 71 3.49 14.06 1.92
CA PRO A 71 3.96 15.00 0.89
C PRO A 71 3.37 14.70 -0.49
N ALA A 72 3.18 13.42 -0.86
CA ALA A 72 2.52 13.07 -2.12
C ALA A 72 1.08 13.60 -2.19
N THR A 73 0.35 13.53 -1.08
CA THR A 73 -1.04 14.04 -0.97
C THR A 73 -1.08 15.56 -1.07
N VAL A 74 -0.14 16.27 -0.42
CA VAL A 74 -0.03 17.74 -0.52
C VAL A 74 0.26 18.17 -1.97
N VAL A 75 1.18 17.48 -2.65
CA VAL A 75 1.49 17.76 -4.07
C VAL A 75 0.27 17.51 -4.96
N LEU A 76 -0.53 16.47 -4.68
CA LEU A 76 -1.76 16.17 -5.40
C LEU A 76 -2.88 17.21 -5.15
N ALA A 77 -2.90 17.85 -3.97
CA ALA A 77 -3.90 18.86 -3.65
C ALA A 77 -3.79 20.11 -4.56
N VAL A 78 -2.57 20.48 -4.99
CA VAL A 78 -2.34 21.64 -5.86
C VAL A 78 -3.06 21.54 -7.22
N PRO A 79 -2.88 20.47 -8.04
CA PRO A 79 -3.61 20.32 -9.29
C PRO A 79 -5.11 20.12 -9.07
N LEU A 80 -5.53 19.46 -7.97
CA LEU A 80 -6.94 19.34 -7.63
C LEU A 80 -7.56 20.71 -7.40
N TYR A 81 -6.91 21.57 -6.62
CA TYR A 81 -7.36 22.95 -6.37
C TYR A 81 -7.49 23.76 -7.67
N LYS A 82 -6.53 23.61 -8.60
CA LYS A 82 -6.58 24.30 -9.92
C LYS A 82 -7.71 23.82 -10.83
N ASN A 83 -8.14 22.56 -10.70
CA ASN A 83 -9.19 21.96 -11.51
C ASN A 83 -10.57 22.00 -10.83
N ILE A 84 -10.67 22.52 -9.61
CA ILE A 84 -11.96 22.86 -9.02
C ILE A 84 -12.54 24.01 -9.83
N LYS A 85 -13.54 23.70 -10.67
CA LYS A 85 -14.43 24.72 -11.23
C LYS A 85 -15.20 25.31 -10.05
N ILE A 86 -14.78 26.48 -9.61
CA ILE A 86 -15.58 27.32 -8.72
C ILE A 86 -16.73 27.82 -9.60
N ALA A 87 -17.90 27.17 -9.45
CA ALA A 87 -19.14 27.57 -10.09
C ALA A 87 -19.78 28.73 -9.34
#